data_AF-A0A3D6C4V7-F1
#
_entry.id   AF-A0A3D6C4V7-F1
#
_cell.length_a   1.000
_cell.length_b   1.000
_cell.length_c   1.000
_cell.angle_alpha   90.00
_cell.angle_beta   90.00
_cell.angle_gamma   90.00
#
_symmetry.space_group_name_H-M   'P 1'
#
loop_
_entity.id
_entity.type
_entity.pdbx_description
1 polymer ?
#
loop_
_entity_poly.entity_id
_entity_poly.type
_entity_poly.pdbx_seq_one_letter_code
_entity_poly.pdbx_strand_id
1 'polypeptide(L)'
;MTDIGQIINTALSTGKSSLNEDRAKEIFRHLGMPVVAEEKIGAGTGMTDAALAAGERIGWPLVLKGLGEKILHKTEAGLVHVGIGGPEDLAAAVDDIRARAADELEALLVQPMVKGRREFVAGMFRDAQFGPVIMFGLGGIFTEALGDIVFRIAPLSNADMDDMIDSLKAQKLLGAFRGEAAVDKEALKSVLKGLSDLACEFPAITEMDVNPLIVQPDGRPVAVDGLVILGGDANSKERPASIDLKALNACFYPESIAFVGASASPGKWGHMLPTNTFAREFGGKVYLVNPKGGKIMGRKVYKRLSEIKGNVDLAVVTVPADRVMDLIPEMAEKNVRGMLLITSGFREVGEEGRQLEDALIEKARQAGILVLGPNTMGVCNPHANFYSTAANAYPLPGSTALVCQSGNMGTQLLAFAEQQDIGIRAFSGSGNEAMVTIEDYMEAFERDELTRTVVLYLESVKDGRRFFESASRVSKKKPVVVLKGGRTEMGEKAASSHTGAMASDAKVFNSACTQAGIIQVEQPMELLDLSAVFSSLPLPKGNRVAIMTLGGGWGVVTTDLCAEHGLEVPQLS
;
A
#
# COMPACT_ATOMS: atom_id res chain seq x y z
N MET A 1 -25.51 -4.07 -28.40
CA MET A 1 -24.32 -3.80 -27.58
C MET A 1 -24.60 -4.44 -26.25
N THR A 2 -23.88 -5.51 -25.93
CA THR A 2 -24.06 -6.26 -24.68
C THR A 2 -23.54 -5.40 -23.55
N ASP A 3 -24.32 -5.20 -22.49
CA ASP A 3 -23.85 -4.52 -21.29
C ASP A 3 -22.77 -5.39 -20.63
N ILE A 4 -21.58 -4.84 -20.33
CA ILE A 4 -20.50 -5.55 -19.62
C ILE A 4 -21.03 -6.14 -18.31
N GLY A 5 -21.92 -5.41 -17.62
CA GLY A 5 -22.60 -5.89 -16.43
C GLY A 5 -23.44 -7.15 -16.69
N GLN A 6 -24.08 -7.26 -17.86
CA GLN A 6 -24.82 -8.46 -18.24
C GLN A 6 -23.90 -9.67 -18.46
N ILE A 7 -22.73 -9.48 -19.08
CA ILE A 7 -21.74 -10.56 -19.28
C ILE A 7 -21.30 -11.12 -17.92
N ILE A 8 -20.92 -10.22 -17.00
CA ILE A 8 -20.44 -10.59 -15.66
C ILE A 8 -21.55 -11.23 -14.83
N ASN A 9 -22.74 -10.60 -14.77
CA ASN A 9 -23.87 -11.11 -13.98
C ASN A 9 -24.35 -12.47 -14.49
N THR A 10 -24.37 -12.67 -15.81
CA THR A 10 -24.73 -13.98 -16.39
C THR A 10 -23.73 -15.03 -15.93
N ALA A 11 -22.43 -14.77 -16.06
CA ALA A 11 -21.38 -15.70 -15.64
C ALA A 11 -21.50 -16.08 -14.15
N LEU A 12 -21.65 -15.07 -13.27
CA LEU A 12 -21.84 -15.29 -11.84
C LEU A 12 -23.12 -16.09 -11.54
N SER A 13 -24.25 -15.77 -12.19
CA SER A 13 -25.53 -16.47 -12.00
C SER A 13 -25.47 -17.94 -12.42
N THR A 14 -24.59 -18.27 -13.37
CA THR A 14 -24.31 -19.63 -13.82
C THR A 14 -23.21 -20.33 -13.01
N GLY A 15 -22.73 -19.72 -11.92
CA GLY A 15 -21.72 -20.28 -11.03
C GLY A 15 -20.29 -20.25 -11.58
N LYS A 16 -20.02 -19.43 -12.60
CA LYS A 16 -18.70 -19.33 -13.24
C LYS A 16 -17.76 -18.44 -12.42
N SER A 17 -16.50 -18.86 -12.32
CA SER A 17 -15.40 -18.12 -11.67
C SER A 17 -14.43 -17.46 -12.66
N SER A 18 -14.66 -17.59 -13.97
CA SER A 18 -13.84 -16.95 -15.00
C SER A 18 -14.64 -16.77 -16.30
N LEU A 19 -14.14 -15.88 -17.16
CA LEU A 19 -14.59 -15.70 -18.53
C LEU A 19 -13.51 -16.23 -19.47
N ASN A 20 -13.93 -16.99 -20.48
CA ASN A 20 -13.04 -17.45 -21.54
C ASN A 20 -12.59 -16.29 -22.45
N GLU A 21 -11.57 -16.56 -23.29
CA GLU A 21 -10.89 -15.54 -24.09
C GLU A 21 -11.84 -14.71 -24.97
N ASP A 22 -12.83 -15.35 -25.61
CA ASP A 22 -13.84 -14.69 -26.47
C ASP A 22 -14.65 -13.63 -25.70
N ARG A 23 -15.09 -13.96 -24.47
CA ARG A 23 -15.83 -13.04 -23.60
C ARG A 23 -14.93 -11.97 -22.98
N ALA A 24 -13.71 -12.32 -22.59
CA ALA A 24 -12.72 -11.34 -22.14
C ALA A 24 -12.46 -10.29 -23.22
N LYS A 25 -12.27 -10.73 -24.47
CA LYS A 25 -12.07 -9.85 -25.62
C LYS A 25 -13.31 -9.04 -26.01
N GLU A 26 -14.51 -9.56 -25.76
CA GLU A 26 -15.74 -8.77 -25.86
C GLU A 26 -15.70 -7.60 -24.88
N ILE A 27 -15.33 -7.82 -23.62
CA ILE A 27 -15.15 -6.75 -22.63
C ILE A 27 -14.09 -5.76 -23.11
N PHE A 28 -12.93 -6.24 -23.53
CA PHE A 28 -11.83 -5.41 -24.03
C PHE A 28 -12.24 -4.50 -25.20
N ARG A 29 -13.02 -5.03 -26.16
CA ARG A 29 -13.58 -4.24 -27.26
C ARG A 29 -14.51 -3.13 -26.76
N HIS A 30 -15.31 -3.38 -25.73
CA HIS A 30 -16.17 -2.35 -25.12
C HIS A 30 -15.36 -1.23 -24.44
N LEU A 31 -14.13 -1.51 -24.01
CA LEU A 31 -13.19 -0.50 -23.49
C LEU A 31 -12.49 0.31 -24.59
N GLY A 32 -12.74 -0.01 -25.87
CA GLY A 32 -11.98 0.56 -26.98
C GLY A 32 -10.54 0.02 -27.07
N MET A 33 -10.20 -1.05 -26.34
CA MET A 33 -8.90 -1.70 -26.50
C MET A 33 -8.84 -2.37 -27.89
N PRO A 34 -7.77 -2.15 -28.67
CA PRO A 34 -7.58 -2.88 -29.91
C PRO A 34 -7.35 -4.36 -29.60
N VAL A 35 -8.24 -5.20 -30.11
CA VAL A 35 -8.16 -6.66 -30.00
C VAL A 35 -7.96 -7.24 -31.39
N VAL A 36 -7.19 -8.32 -31.49
CA VAL A 36 -7.01 -9.04 -32.75
C VAL A 36 -8.37 -9.46 -33.33
N ALA A 37 -8.54 -9.27 -34.64
CA ALA A 37 -9.71 -9.77 -35.33
C ALA A 37 -9.68 -11.30 -35.33
N GLU A 38 -10.83 -11.94 -35.14
CA GLU A 38 -10.87 -13.40 -35.08
C GLU A 38 -12.21 -13.95 -35.55
N GLU A 39 -12.18 -15.21 -35.96
CA GLU A 39 -13.37 -16.00 -36.25
C GLU A 39 -13.49 -17.17 -35.27
N LYS A 40 -14.65 -17.26 -34.61
CA LYS A 40 -14.97 -18.34 -33.68
C LYS A 40 -15.68 -19.46 -34.41
N ILE A 41 -15.08 -20.65 -34.39
CA ILE A 41 -15.61 -21.86 -35.03
C ILE A 41 -16.05 -22.83 -33.94
N GLY A 42 -17.35 -23.10 -33.83
CA GLY A 42 -17.87 -24.04 -32.84
C GLY A 42 -17.38 -25.48 -33.07
N ALA A 43 -17.21 -26.22 -31.99
CA ALA A 43 -16.86 -27.64 -32.05
C ALA A 43 -17.96 -28.45 -32.76
N GLY A 44 -17.58 -29.28 -33.72
CA GLY A 44 -18.53 -30.11 -34.47
C GLY A 44 -17.91 -30.79 -35.70
N THR A 45 -18.68 -31.65 -36.37
CA THR A 45 -18.17 -32.48 -37.48
C THR A 45 -17.57 -31.68 -38.65
N GLY A 46 -18.01 -30.43 -38.87
CA GLY A 46 -17.49 -29.53 -39.91
C GLY A 46 -16.43 -28.51 -39.45
N MET A 47 -15.88 -28.67 -38.24
CA MET A 47 -14.96 -27.67 -37.64
C MET A 47 -13.71 -27.42 -38.48
N THR A 48 -13.11 -28.47 -39.06
CA THR A 48 -11.91 -28.35 -39.89
C THR A 48 -12.19 -27.56 -41.17
N ASP A 49 -13.26 -27.89 -41.90
CA ASP A 49 -13.65 -27.17 -43.12
C ASP A 49 -13.99 -25.70 -42.85
N ALA A 50 -14.66 -25.44 -41.73
CA ALA A 50 -14.99 -24.08 -41.30
C ALA A 50 -13.73 -23.27 -40.93
N ALA A 51 -12.77 -23.89 -40.24
CA ALA A 51 -11.48 -23.26 -39.93
C ALA A 51 -10.66 -22.97 -41.19
N LEU A 52 -10.63 -23.90 -42.16
CA LEU A 52 -9.99 -23.69 -43.47
C LEU A 52 -10.63 -22.51 -44.22
N ALA A 53 -11.96 -22.45 -44.26
CA ALA A 53 -12.68 -21.35 -44.90
C ALA A 53 -12.42 -20.00 -44.21
N ALA A 54 -12.29 -20.00 -42.88
CA ALA A 54 -11.89 -18.83 -42.11
C ALA A 54 -10.45 -18.39 -42.45
N GLY A 55 -9.53 -19.35 -42.58
CA GLY A 55 -8.15 -19.08 -42.94
C GLY A 55 -7.99 -18.42 -44.30
N GLU A 56 -8.74 -18.85 -45.32
CA GLU A 56 -8.76 -18.21 -46.64
C GLU A 56 -9.32 -16.77 -46.61
N ARG A 57 -10.26 -16.48 -45.71
CA ARG A 57 -10.81 -15.13 -45.55
C ARG A 57 -9.86 -14.19 -44.80
N ILE A 58 -9.24 -14.68 -43.73
CA ILE A 58 -8.38 -13.89 -42.84
C ILE A 58 -7.00 -13.65 -43.49
N GLY A 59 -6.47 -14.67 -44.16
CA GLY A 59 -5.17 -14.65 -44.82
C GLY A 59 -4.01 -15.10 -43.92
N TRP A 60 -3.00 -15.71 -44.55
CA TRP A 60 -1.87 -16.36 -43.91
C TRP A 60 -0.70 -15.39 -43.59
N PRO A 61 0.14 -15.66 -42.57
CA PRO A 61 0.06 -16.78 -41.63
C PRO A 61 -0.95 -16.56 -40.50
N LEU A 62 -1.46 -17.65 -39.94
CA LEU A 62 -2.51 -17.66 -38.90
C LEU A 62 -1.99 -18.14 -37.54
N VAL A 63 -2.81 -17.87 -36.53
CA VAL A 63 -2.76 -18.45 -35.19
C VAL A 63 -4.09 -19.19 -34.96
N LEU A 64 -4.01 -20.42 -34.48
CA LEU A 64 -5.17 -21.22 -34.08
C LEU A 64 -5.13 -21.48 -32.59
N LYS A 65 -6.22 -21.20 -31.88
CA LYS A 65 -6.34 -21.46 -30.44
C LYS A 65 -7.57 -22.30 -30.11
N GLY A 66 -7.41 -23.26 -29.20
CA GLY A 66 -8.53 -23.97 -28.58
C GLY A 66 -9.22 -23.11 -27.52
N LEU A 67 -10.56 -23.13 -27.51
CA LEU A 67 -11.39 -22.43 -26.54
C LEU A 67 -12.31 -23.42 -25.82
N GLY A 68 -12.34 -23.32 -24.50
CA GLY A 68 -13.25 -24.08 -23.64
C GLY A 68 -13.36 -23.40 -22.28
N GLU A 69 -14.46 -23.65 -21.56
CA GLU A 69 -14.71 -23.01 -20.25
C GLU A 69 -13.65 -23.34 -19.20
N LYS A 70 -13.10 -24.56 -19.23
CA LYS A 70 -12.03 -24.99 -18.31
C LYS A 70 -10.61 -24.71 -18.82
N ILE A 71 -10.50 -24.22 -20.05
CA ILE A 71 -9.22 -24.05 -20.73
C ILE A 71 -8.73 -22.61 -20.54
N LEU A 72 -8.14 -22.33 -19.37
CA LEU A 72 -7.60 -21.00 -19.04
C LEU A 72 -6.14 -20.85 -19.48
N HIS A 73 -5.29 -21.85 -19.24
CA HIS A 73 -3.85 -21.85 -19.58
C HIS A 73 -3.54 -22.61 -20.89
N LYS A 74 -4.06 -22.09 -22.01
CA LYS A 74 -4.02 -22.76 -23.34
C LYS A 74 -2.60 -23.08 -23.83
N THR A 75 -1.66 -22.16 -23.63
CA THR A 75 -0.27 -22.32 -24.11
C THR A 75 0.41 -23.51 -23.45
N GLU A 76 0.23 -23.68 -22.14
CA GLU A 76 0.78 -24.81 -21.37
C GLU A 76 0.11 -26.14 -21.73
N ALA A 77 -1.19 -26.11 -22.06
CA ALA A 77 -1.92 -27.25 -22.57
C ALA A 77 -1.57 -27.61 -24.04
N GLY A 78 -0.74 -26.80 -24.71
CA GLY A 78 -0.39 -26.98 -26.12
C GLY A 78 -1.55 -26.75 -27.07
N LEU A 79 -2.50 -25.89 -26.71
CA LEU A 79 -3.72 -25.60 -27.48
C LEU A 79 -3.59 -24.32 -28.32
N VAL A 80 -2.36 -23.85 -28.56
CA VAL A 80 -2.06 -22.65 -29.35
C VAL A 80 -1.03 -23.03 -30.41
N HIS A 81 -1.42 -22.92 -31.67
CA HIS A 81 -0.55 -23.11 -32.83
C HIS A 81 -0.33 -21.77 -33.53
N VAL A 82 0.92 -21.32 -33.60
CA VAL A 82 1.32 -20.05 -34.21
C VAL A 82 2.05 -20.28 -35.53
N GLY A 83 1.99 -19.31 -36.44
CA GLY A 83 2.77 -19.33 -37.67
C GLY A 83 2.27 -20.34 -38.71
N ILE A 84 0.98 -20.66 -38.68
CA ILE A 84 0.36 -21.61 -39.62
C ILE A 84 0.42 -21.00 -41.03
N GLY A 85 1.17 -21.62 -41.92
CA GLY A 85 1.51 -21.07 -43.23
C GLY A 85 0.55 -21.43 -44.36
N GLY A 86 -0.30 -22.44 -44.16
CA GLY A 86 -1.25 -22.88 -45.16
C GLY A 86 -2.27 -23.94 -44.68
N PRO A 87 -3.13 -24.40 -45.59
CA PRO A 87 -4.27 -25.26 -45.28
C PRO A 87 -3.91 -26.61 -44.60
N GLU A 88 -2.83 -27.25 -45.05
CA GLU A 88 -2.40 -28.56 -44.50
C GLU A 88 -1.97 -28.43 -43.04
N ASP A 89 -1.15 -27.42 -42.73
CA ASP A 89 -0.72 -27.11 -41.37
C ASP A 89 -1.90 -26.75 -40.46
N LEU A 90 -2.90 -26.03 -41.02
CA LEU A 90 -4.09 -25.65 -40.27
C LEU A 90 -4.93 -26.88 -39.91
N ALA A 91 -5.14 -27.79 -40.85
CA ALA A 91 -5.86 -29.03 -40.61
C ALA A 91 -5.16 -29.89 -39.53
N ALA A 92 -3.83 -30.02 -39.62
CA ALA A 92 -3.05 -30.72 -38.62
C ALA A 92 -3.15 -30.07 -37.22
N ALA A 93 -3.12 -28.73 -37.14
CA ALA A 93 -3.31 -28.01 -35.89
C ALA A 93 -4.72 -28.21 -35.29
N VAL A 94 -5.77 -28.25 -36.13
CA VAL A 94 -7.14 -28.56 -35.68
C VAL A 94 -7.21 -29.95 -35.04
N ASP A 95 -6.59 -30.94 -35.66
CA ASP A 95 -6.58 -32.32 -35.16
C ASP A 95 -5.79 -32.46 -33.86
N ASP A 96 -4.65 -31.75 -33.72
CA ASP A 96 -3.86 -31.76 -32.49
C ASP A 96 -4.62 -31.12 -31.31
N ILE A 97 -5.24 -29.94 -31.52
CA ILE A 97 -6.08 -29.29 -30.49
C ILE A 97 -7.23 -30.21 -30.09
N ARG A 98 -7.90 -30.87 -31.04
CA ARG A 98 -8.99 -31.82 -30.75
C ARG A 98 -8.51 -32.99 -29.90
N ALA A 99 -7.37 -33.56 -30.23
CA ALA A 99 -6.81 -34.69 -29.51
C ALA A 99 -6.45 -34.31 -28.07
N ARG A 100 -5.92 -33.10 -27.85
CA ARG A 100 -5.48 -32.60 -26.53
C ARG A 100 -6.62 -32.12 -25.65
N ALA A 101 -7.53 -31.32 -26.20
CA ALA A 101 -8.64 -30.73 -25.45
C ALA A 101 -9.83 -31.68 -25.27
N ALA A 102 -9.93 -32.75 -26.08
CA ALA A 102 -10.95 -33.79 -25.99
C ALA A 102 -12.39 -33.20 -25.86
N ASP A 103 -13.10 -33.57 -24.80
CA ASP A 103 -14.47 -33.12 -24.50
C ASP A 103 -14.55 -31.71 -23.91
N GLU A 104 -13.42 -31.08 -23.57
CA GLU A 104 -13.36 -29.71 -23.06
C GLU A 104 -13.34 -28.64 -24.17
N LEU A 105 -13.17 -29.05 -25.44
CA LEU A 105 -13.14 -28.12 -26.57
C LEU A 105 -14.55 -27.69 -26.98
N GLU A 106 -14.85 -26.39 -26.82
CA GLU A 106 -16.12 -25.79 -27.24
C GLU A 106 -16.03 -25.13 -28.61
N ALA A 107 -14.87 -24.53 -28.92
CA ALA A 107 -14.64 -23.81 -30.15
C ALA A 107 -13.16 -23.67 -30.47
N LEU A 108 -12.86 -23.29 -31.71
CA LEU A 108 -11.58 -22.76 -32.14
C LEU A 108 -11.68 -21.26 -32.36
N LEU A 109 -10.59 -20.55 -32.10
CA LEU A 109 -10.39 -19.17 -32.50
C LEU A 109 -9.33 -19.13 -33.60
N VAL A 110 -9.73 -18.69 -34.78
CA VAL A 110 -8.83 -18.47 -35.94
C VAL A 110 -8.48 -16.99 -36.00
N GLN A 111 -7.19 -16.68 -35.88
CA GLN A 111 -6.67 -15.32 -35.80
C GLN A 111 -5.59 -15.08 -36.86
N PRO A 112 -5.45 -13.86 -37.42
CA PRO A 112 -4.25 -13.49 -38.15
C PRO A 112 -3.06 -13.45 -37.21
N MET A 113 -1.87 -13.85 -37.69
CA MET A 113 -0.65 -13.66 -36.93
C MET A 113 -0.30 -12.17 -36.88
N VAL A 114 -0.50 -11.54 -35.72
CA VAL A 114 -0.14 -10.14 -35.50
C VAL A 114 1.37 -9.99 -35.71
N LYS A 115 1.74 -9.07 -36.60
CA LYS A 115 3.14 -8.75 -36.88
C LYS A 115 3.62 -7.80 -35.81
N GLY A 116 4.82 -8.01 -35.28
CA GLY A 116 5.40 -7.16 -34.25
C GLY A 116 6.47 -7.93 -33.49
N ARG A 117 7.54 -7.25 -33.10
CA ARG A 117 8.64 -7.85 -32.31
C ARG A 117 8.64 -7.43 -30.85
N ARG A 118 7.72 -6.54 -30.47
CA ARG A 118 7.61 -5.96 -29.14
C ARG A 118 6.30 -6.40 -28.52
N GLU A 119 6.39 -6.92 -27.31
CA GLU A 119 5.26 -7.43 -26.54
C GLU A 119 5.28 -6.78 -25.16
N PHE A 120 4.11 -6.32 -24.73
CA PHE A 120 3.87 -5.81 -23.39
C PHE A 120 2.81 -6.69 -22.71
N VAL A 121 2.66 -6.52 -21.41
CA VAL A 121 1.55 -7.07 -20.63
C VAL A 121 0.84 -5.92 -19.94
N ALA A 122 -0.48 -5.99 -19.89
CA ALA A 122 -1.30 -5.10 -19.10
C ALA A 122 -2.34 -5.93 -18.35
N GLY A 123 -2.71 -5.52 -17.15
CA GLY A 123 -3.70 -6.27 -16.39
C GLY A 123 -4.17 -5.54 -15.16
N MET A 124 -5.05 -6.19 -14.42
CA MET A 124 -5.41 -5.76 -13.08
C MET A 124 -5.60 -6.96 -12.16
N PHE A 125 -5.43 -6.73 -10.87
CA PHE A 125 -5.82 -7.66 -9.83
C PHE A 125 -6.31 -6.88 -8.61
N ARG A 126 -6.93 -7.57 -7.64
CA ARG A 126 -7.32 -6.96 -6.37
C ARG A 126 -6.35 -7.33 -5.26
N ASP A 127 -5.61 -6.34 -4.79
CA ASP A 127 -4.80 -6.45 -3.58
C ASP A 127 -5.68 -6.37 -2.32
N ALA A 128 -5.33 -7.17 -1.31
CA ALA A 128 -6.13 -7.32 -0.09
C ALA A 128 -6.03 -6.12 0.87
N GLN A 129 -5.14 -5.15 0.64
CA GLN A 129 -5.02 -3.91 1.41
C GLN A 129 -5.37 -2.68 0.58
N PHE A 130 -4.93 -2.62 -0.68
CA PHE A 130 -5.05 -1.45 -1.54
C PHE A 130 -6.24 -1.50 -2.51
N GLY A 131 -6.89 -2.65 -2.65
CA GLY A 131 -8.00 -2.86 -3.57
C GLY A 131 -7.52 -3.03 -5.02
N PRO A 132 -8.20 -2.45 -6.02
CA PRO A 132 -7.83 -2.67 -7.43
C PRO A 132 -6.46 -2.06 -7.77
N VAL A 133 -5.57 -2.89 -8.31
CA VAL A 133 -4.22 -2.55 -8.76
C VAL A 133 -4.11 -2.81 -10.25
N ILE A 134 -3.61 -1.84 -11.01
CA ILE A 134 -3.32 -1.96 -12.44
C ILE A 134 -1.85 -2.28 -12.63
N MET A 135 -1.57 -3.20 -13.53
CA MET A 135 -0.25 -3.69 -13.88
C MET A 135 0.06 -3.32 -15.33
N PHE A 136 1.28 -2.85 -15.60
CA PHE A 136 1.81 -2.67 -16.94
C PHE A 136 3.28 -3.07 -16.96
N GLY A 137 3.71 -3.81 -17.98
CA GLY A 137 5.08 -4.31 -18.03
C GLY A 137 5.51 -4.83 -19.39
N LEU A 138 6.77 -5.23 -19.49
CA LEU A 138 7.29 -5.96 -20.64
C LEU A 138 6.66 -7.36 -20.70
N GLY A 139 6.20 -7.76 -21.88
CA GLY A 139 5.53 -9.05 -22.13
C GLY A 139 6.45 -10.11 -22.74
N GLY A 140 5.90 -11.30 -22.99
CA GLY A 140 6.59 -12.43 -23.62
C GLY A 140 7.56 -13.17 -22.70
N ILE A 141 8.49 -13.94 -23.28
CA ILE A 141 9.46 -14.78 -22.53
C ILE A 141 10.36 -14.00 -21.55
N PHE A 142 10.46 -12.67 -21.74
CA PHE A 142 11.30 -11.82 -20.90
C PHE A 142 10.57 -11.28 -19.66
N THR A 143 9.24 -11.45 -19.56
CA THR A 143 8.43 -10.97 -18.43
C THR A 143 8.95 -11.51 -17.10
N GLU A 144 9.13 -12.84 -17.01
CA GLU A 144 9.60 -13.51 -15.79
C GLU A 144 11.09 -13.27 -15.54
N ALA A 145 11.90 -13.18 -16.59
CA ALA A 145 13.35 -13.07 -16.49
C ALA A 145 13.83 -11.65 -16.14
N LEU A 146 13.12 -10.60 -16.58
CA LEU A 146 13.51 -9.21 -16.37
C LEU A 146 12.70 -8.51 -15.28
N GLY A 147 11.46 -8.97 -15.02
CA GLY A 147 10.60 -8.40 -13.97
C GLY A 147 10.32 -6.90 -14.14
N ASP A 148 10.31 -6.40 -15.38
CA ASP A 148 10.07 -4.99 -15.70
C ASP A 148 8.57 -4.68 -15.73
N ILE A 149 8.00 -4.57 -14.53
CA ILE A 149 6.57 -4.38 -14.29
C ILE A 149 6.37 -3.20 -13.32
N VAL A 150 5.39 -2.36 -13.64
CA VAL A 150 4.96 -1.22 -12.85
C VAL A 150 3.51 -1.42 -12.42
N PHE A 151 3.21 -1.11 -11.16
CA PHE A 151 1.86 -1.18 -10.61
C PHE A 151 1.34 0.21 -10.25
N ARG A 152 0.04 0.45 -10.33
CA ARG A 152 -0.60 1.65 -9.74
C ARG A 152 -1.96 1.29 -9.16
N ILE A 153 -2.36 2.01 -8.12
CA ILE A 153 -3.65 1.85 -7.45
C ILE A 153 -4.72 2.59 -8.27
N ALA A 154 -5.80 1.91 -8.64
CA ALA A 154 -6.92 2.50 -9.38
C ALA A 154 -7.79 3.40 -8.47
N PRO A 155 -8.51 4.42 -8.97
CA PRO A 155 -8.57 4.83 -10.36
C PRO A 155 -7.29 5.56 -10.79
N LEU A 156 -6.86 5.31 -12.03
CA LEU A 156 -5.70 5.98 -12.61
C LEU A 156 -6.07 7.37 -13.15
N SER A 157 -5.22 8.34 -12.84
CA SER A 157 -5.19 9.64 -13.53
C SER A 157 -4.33 9.56 -14.80
N ASN A 158 -4.41 10.58 -15.67
CA ASN A 158 -3.53 10.68 -16.83
C ASN A 158 -2.05 10.69 -16.44
N ALA A 159 -1.72 11.39 -15.34
CA ALA A 159 -0.35 11.44 -14.84
C ALA A 159 0.14 10.06 -14.38
N ASP A 160 -0.72 9.27 -13.72
CA ASP A 160 -0.38 7.90 -13.32
C ASP A 160 -0.06 7.03 -14.54
N MET A 161 -0.86 7.15 -15.61
CA MET A 161 -0.66 6.35 -16.83
C MET A 161 0.59 6.77 -17.62
N ASP A 162 0.86 8.08 -17.73
CA ASP A 162 2.09 8.58 -18.34
C ASP A 162 3.31 8.07 -17.56
N ASP A 163 3.27 8.19 -16.24
CA ASP A 163 4.32 7.72 -15.33
C ASP A 163 4.50 6.20 -15.34
N MET A 164 3.42 5.41 -15.46
CA MET A 164 3.52 3.95 -15.63
C MET A 164 4.28 3.57 -16.90
N ILE A 165 3.95 4.21 -18.02
CA ILE A 165 4.59 3.95 -19.32
C ILE A 165 6.05 4.38 -19.26
N ASP A 166 6.32 5.56 -18.71
CA ASP A 166 7.67 6.10 -18.63
C ASP A 166 8.50 5.39 -17.55
N SER A 167 7.93 4.75 -16.52
CA SER A 167 8.70 4.08 -15.46
C SER A 167 9.31 2.72 -15.85
N LEU A 168 8.96 2.16 -17.01
CA LEU A 168 9.53 0.89 -17.46
C LEU A 168 11.04 1.01 -17.66
N LYS A 169 11.85 0.07 -17.18
CA LYS A 169 13.31 0.08 -17.45
C LYS A 169 13.61 -0.05 -18.94
N ALA A 170 12.74 -0.75 -19.68
CA ALA A 170 12.81 -0.94 -21.11
C ALA A 170 12.20 0.22 -21.93
N GLN A 171 12.22 1.48 -21.45
CA GLN A 171 11.64 2.64 -22.15
C GLN A 171 12.04 2.75 -23.63
N LYS A 172 13.26 2.31 -23.97
CA LYS A 172 13.76 2.34 -25.36
C LYS A 172 12.89 1.54 -26.33
N LEU A 173 12.15 0.54 -25.86
CA LEU A 173 11.22 -0.25 -26.67
C LEU A 173 9.93 0.52 -27.01
N LEU A 174 9.61 1.57 -26.23
CA LEU A 174 8.47 2.45 -26.51
C LEU A 174 8.75 3.40 -27.69
N GLY A 175 10.02 3.72 -27.95
CA GLY A 175 10.45 4.51 -29.10
C GLY A 175 10.44 3.72 -30.42
N ALA A 176 10.84 4.38 -31.51
CA ALA A 176 11.07 3.69 -32.77
C ALA A 176 12.23 2.68 -32.61
N PHE A 177 12.02 1.44 -33.02
CA PHE A 177 12.97 0.36 -32.74
C PHE A 177 13.04 -0.64 -33.90
N ARG A 178 14.27 -0.89 -34.39
CA ARG A 178 14.58 -1.89 -35.43
C ARG A 178 13.63 -1.89 -36.66
N GLY A 179 13.24 -0.70 -37.12
CA GLY A 179 12.39 -0.51 -38.29
C GLY A 179 10.88 -0.50 -38.01
N GLU A 180 10.46 -0.67 -36.76
CA GLU A 180 9.07 -0.45 -36.34
C GLU A 180 8.89 0.96 -35.75
N ALA A 181 7.70 1.54 -35.91
CA ALA A 181 7.36 2.86 -35.39
C ALA A 181 7.35 2.90 -33.86
N ALA A 182 7.38 4.11 -33.30
CA ALA A 182 7.19 4.32 -31.87
C ALA A 182 5.81 3.80 -31.43
N VAL A 183 5.71 3.31 -30.20
CA VAL A 183 4.45 2.81 -29.65
C VAL A 183 3.47 3.97 -29.51
N ASP A 184 2.22 3.75 -29.91
CA ASP A 184 1.13 4.69 -29.67
C ASP A 184 0.80 4.74 -28.17
N LYS A 185 1.38 5.73 -27.49
CA LYS A 185 1.19 5.94 -26.05
C LYS A 185 -0.27 6.24 -25.69
N GLU A 186 -1.03 6.91 -26.55
CA GLU A 186 -2.43 7.24 -26.26
C GLU A 186 -3.32 5.99 -26.36
N ALA A 187 -3.02 5.08 -27.29
CA ALA A 187 -3.65 3.77 -27.32
C ALA A 187 -3.33 2.96 -26.06
N LEU A 188 -2.08 2.95 -25.57
CA LEU A 188 -1.72 2.30 -24.30
C LEU A 188 -2.48 2.90 -23.10
N LYS A 189 -2.54 4.24 -23.01
CA LYS A 189 -3.30 4.92 -21.95
C LYS A 189 -4.77 4.56 -21.97
N SER A 190 -5.36 4.43 -23.16
CA SER A 190 -6.76 3.97 -23.29
C SER A 190 -6.96 2.57 -22.72
N VAL A 191 -6.01 1.65 -22.92
CA VAL A 191 -6.02 0.32 -22.32
C VAL A 191 -5.95 0.40 -20.79
N LEU A 192 -4.95 1.11 -20.26
CA LEU A 192 -4.77 1.25 -18.81
C LEU A 192 -5.98 1.91 -18.13
N LYS A 193 -6.57 2.92 -18.78
CA LYS A 193 -7.79 3.59 -18.31
C LYS A 193 -8.98 2.64 -18.30
N GLY A 194 -9.17 1.86 -19.36
CA GLY A 194 -10.24 0.87 -19.46
C GLY A 194 -10.13 -0.20 -18.36
N LEU A 195 -8.93 -0.73 -18.13
CA LEU A 195 -8.67 -1.67 -17.03
C LEU A 195 -8.99 -1.04 -15.67
N SER A 196 -8.53 0.20 -15.46
CA SER A 196 -8.80 0.96 -14.23
C SER A 196 -10.29 1.19 -13.98
N ASP A 197 -11.04 1.57 -15.01
CA ASP A 197 -12.47 1.88 -14.86
C ASP A 197 -13.28 0.64 -14.55
N LEU A 198 -13.04 -0.47 -15.27
CA LEU A 198 -13.68 -1.75 -14.98
C LEU A 198 -13.35 -2.25 -13.57
N ALA A 199 -12.11 -2.11 -13.14
CA ALA A 199 -11.68 -2.50 -11.81
C ALA A 199 -12.41 -1.72 -10.71
N CYS A 200 -12.82 -0.48 -10.98
CA CYS A 200 -13.62 0.32 -10.06
C CYS A 200 -15.13 0.01 -10.17
N GLU A 201 -15.64 -0.18 -11.38
CA GLU A 201 -17.08 -0.37 -11.65
C GLU A 201 -17.58 -1.77 -11.30
N PHE A 202 -16.75 -2.80 -11.48
CA PHE A 202 -17.14 -4.20 -11.29
C PHE A 202 -16.27 -4.91 -10.23
N PRO A 203 -16.63 -4.79 -8.93
CA PRO A 203 -15.98 -5.48 -7.82
C PRO A 203 -15.80 -7.00 -7.99
N ALA A 204 -16.73 -7.65 -8.70
CA ALA A 204 -16.69 -9.08 -8.95
C ALA A 204 -15.54 -9.53 -9.87
N ILE A 205 -14.96 -8.62 -10.67
CA ILE A 205 -13.73 -8.91 -11.41
C ILE A 205 -12.57 -8.85 -10.41
N THR A 206 -11.94 -9.99 -10.17
CA THR A 206 -10.79 -10.10 -9.25
C THR A 206 -9.46 -10.00 -9.98
N GLU A 207 -9.42 -10.39 -11.25
CA GLU A 207 -8.23 -10.33 -12.10
C GLU A 207 -8.62 -10.14 -13.57
N MET A 208 -7.83 -9.35 -14.30
CA MET A 208 -7.84 -9.32 -15.76
C MET A 208 -6.42 -9.35 -16.27
N ASP A 209 -6.14 -10.20 -17.25
CA ASP A 209 -4.84 -10.28 -17.91
C ASP A 209 -4.98 -10.02 -19.40
N VAL A 210 -4.12 -9.14 -19.93
CA VAL A 210 -3.98 -8.81 -21.34
C VAL A 210 -2.56 -9.17 -21.74
N ASN A 211 -2.38 -10.44 -22.09
CA ASN A 211 -1.06 -11.01 -22.32
C ASN A 211 -1.04 -11.99 -23.50
N PRO A 212 -0.34 -11.70 -24.62
CA PRO A 212 0.44 -10.49 -24.85
C PRO A 212 -0.36 -9.33 -25.45
N LEU A 213 0.12 -8.12 -25.17
CA LEU A 213 -0.21 -6.88 -25.88
C LEU A 213 0.88 -6.60 -26.92
N ILE A 214 0.65 -7.01 -28.17
CA ILE A 214 1.64 -6.95 -29.25
C ILE A 214 1.60 -5.58 -29.92
N VAL A 215 2.77 -4.96 -30.13
CA VAL A 215 2.86 -3.70 -30.89
C VAL A 215 3.07 -3.99 -32.37
N GLN A 216 2.13 -3.55 -33.19
CA GLN A 216 2.23 -3.64 -34.64
C GLN A 216 3.38 -2.77 -35.21
N PRO A 217 3.85 -3.03 -36.44
CA PRO A 217 4.96 -2.24 -37.02
C PRO A 217 4.64 -0.75 -37.16
N ASP A 218 3.36 -0.38 -37.21
CA ASP A 218 2.87 1.00 -37.25
C ASP A 218 2.76 1.66 -35.86
N GLY A 219 3.09 0.94 -34.79
CA GLY A 219 3.10 1.44 -33.40
C GLY A 219 1.85 1.11 -32.60
N ARG A 220 0.78 0.58 -33.21
CA ARG A 220 -0.48 0.32 -32.49
C ARG A 220 -0.40 -0.94 -31.63
N PRO A 221 -0.72 -0.88 -30.32
CA PRO A 221 -0.82 -2.07 -29.47
C PRO A 221 -2.10 -2.85 -29.77
N VAL A 222 -2.03 -4.18 -29.77
CA VAL A 222 -3.15 -5.10 -30.01
C VAL A 222 -3.12 -6.24 -29.01
N ALA A 223 -4.21 -6.42 -28.28
CA ALA A 223 -4.40 -7.56 -27.40
C ALA A 223 -4.71 -8.79 -28.25
N VAL A 224 -3.88 -9.82 -28.14
CA VAL A 224 -4.07 -11.09 -28.86
C VAL A 224 -4.61 -12.21 -27.97
N ASP A 225 -4.59 -12.01 -26.66
CA ASP A 225 -5.19 -12.90 -25.67
C ASP A 225 -5.81 -12.09 -24.52
N GLY A 226 -6.61 -12.76 -23.71
CA GLY A 226 -7.32 -12.16 -22.59
C GLY A 226 -7.86 -13.19 -21.62
N LEU A 227 -7.71 -12.92 -20.33
CA LEU A 227 -8.33 -13.67 -19.25
C LEU A 227 -9.04 -12.71 -18.29
N VAL A 228 -10.23 -13.08 -17.83
CA VAL A 228 -10.94 -12.37 -16.77
C VAL A 228 -11.36 -13.38 -15.72
N ILE A 229 -10.95 -13.18 -14.47
CA ILE A 229 -11.32 -14.01 -13.33
C ILE A 229 -12.36 -13.27 -12.50
N LEU A 230 -13.40 -14.00 -12.12
CA LEU A 230 -14.51 -13.52 -11.32
C LEU A 230 -14.46 -14.15 -9.93
N GLY A 231 -14.77 -13.36 -8.91
CA GLY A 231 -14.85 -13.82 -7.53
C GLY A 231 -16.00 -13.17 -6.77
N GLY A 232 -16.28 -13.70 -5.59
CA GLY A 232 -17.14 -13.00 -4.62
C GLY A 232 -16.50 -11.70 -4.17
N ASP A 233 -17.28 -10.80 -3.55
CA ASP A 233 -16.81 -9.48 -3.09
C ASP A 233 -15.53 -9.63 -2.23
N ALA A 234 -14.37 -9.42 -2.86
CA ALA A 234 -13.06 -9.38 -2.19
C ALA A 234 -12.93 -8.13 -1.30
N ASN A 235 -13.92 -7.23 -1.32
CA ASN A 235 -14.06 -6.06 -0.46
C ASN A 235 -14.48 -6.37 0.99
N SER A 236 -14.49 -7.64 1.40
CA SER A 236 -15.05 -8.06 2.70
C SER A 236 -14.18 -7.77 3.93
N LYS A 237 -12.99 -7.15 3.79
CA LYS A 237 -12.25 -6.70 4.97
C LYS A 237 -12.96 -5.51 5.60
N GLU A 238 -13.42 -5.72 6.82
CA GLU A 238 -13.99 -4.68 7.66
C GLU A 238 -12.95 -3.58 7.89
N ARG A 239 -13.23 -2.38 7.38
CA ARG A 239 -12.33 -1.23 7.57
C ARG A 239 -12.32 -0.84 9.04
N PRO A 240 -11.17 -0.43 9.60
CA PRO A 240 -11.14 0.15 10.93
C PRO A 240 -12.15 1.29 11.03
N ALA A 241 -12.92 1.30 12.13
CA ALA A 241 -13.88 2.37 12.37
C ALA A 241 -13.16 3.73 12.49
N SER A 242 -13.70 4.76 11.85
CA SER A 242 -13.16 6.12 11.95
C SER A 242 -13.21 6.64 13.40
N ILE A 243 -12.18 7.35 13.81
CA ILE A 243 -12.11 8.00 15.13
C ILE A 243 -12.35 9.52 15.05
N ASP A 244 -12.62 10.16 16.19
CA ASP A 244 -12.58 11.62 16.28
C ASP A 244 -11.13 12.14 16.34
N LEU A 245 -10.68 12.75 15.25
CA LEU A 245 -9.33 13.33 15.14
C LEU A 245 -9.10 14.49 16.13
N LYS A 246 -10.14 15.17 16.62
CA LYS A 246 -9.99 16.18 17.67
C LYS A 246 -9.65 15.55 19.01
N ALA A 247 -10.28 14.41 19.32
CA ALA A 247 -9.95 13.63 20.51
C ALA A 247 -8.53 13.06 20.42
N LEU A 248 -8.07 12.60 19.24
CA LEU A 248 -6.68 12.19 19.05
C LEU A 248 -5.71 13.35 19.31
N ASN A 249 -5.95 14.53 18.74
CA ASN A 249 -5.11 15.70 18.99
C ASN A 249 -5.08 16.09 20.49
N ALA A 250 -6.21 15.96 21.18
CA ALA A 250 -6.26 16.22 22.63
C ALA A 250 -5.38 15.27 23.46
N CYS A 251 -5.13 14.05 22.99
CA CYS A 251 -4.18 13.14 23.66
C CYS A 251 -2.74 13.65 23.64
N PHE A 252 -2.38 14.57 22.73
CA PHE A 252 -1.08 15.24 22.68
C PHE A 252 -1.02 16.56 23.46
N TYR A 253 -2.17 17.06 23.93
CA TYR A 253 -2.29 18.26 24.76
C TYR A 253 -3.16 18.00 26.01
N PRO A 254 -2.82 16.99 26.84
CA PRO A 254 -3.57 16.76 28.06
C PRO A 254 -3.33 17.92 29.05
N GLU A 255 -4.36 18.34 29.79
CA GLU A 255 -4.21 19.21 30.97
C GLU A 255 -4.09 18.39 32.26
N SER A 256 -4.46 17.11 32.19
CA SER A 256 -4.42 16.18 33.30
C SER A 256 -4.12 14.74 32.86
N ILE A 257 -3.18 14.10 33.54
CA ILE A 257 -2.72 12.74 33.23
C ILE A 257 -2.84 11.86 34.47
N ALA A 258 -3.39 10.65 34.32
CA ALA A 258 -3.35 9.62 35.35
C ALA A 258 -2.45 8.45 34.92
N PHE A 259 -1.40 8.18 35.68
CA PHE A 259 -0.54 7.01 35.50
C PHE A 259 -1.09 5.82 36.29
N VAL A 260 -1.78 4.91 35.60
CA VAL A 260 -2.39 3.70 36.17
C VAL A 260 -1.39 2.54 36.10
N GLY A 261 -1.01 2.04 37.28
CA GLY A 261 0.11 1.11 37.43
C GLY A 261 1.39 1.80 37.92
N ALA A 262 1.28 3.00 38.49
CA ALA A 262 2.42 3.75 39.02
C ALA A 262 3.27 2.93 39.99
N SER A 263 4.60 3.06 39.93
CA SER A 263 5.53 2.23 40.70
C SER A 263 6.63 3.02 41.38
N ALA A 264 6.98 2.63 42.62
CA ALA A 264 8.16 3.14 43.32
C ALA A 264 9.47 2.51 42.82
N SER A 265 9.41 1.38 42.11
CA SER A 265 10.58 0.62 41.69
C SER A 265 11.20 1.22 40.42
N PRO A 266 12.46 1.67 40.45
CA PRO A 266 13.18 2.08 39.25
C PRO A 266 13.20 0.99 38.18
N GLY A 267 13.19 1.40 36.91
CA GLY A 267 13.20 0.50 35.75
C GLY A 267 11.84 -0.06 35.34
N LYS A 268 10.80 0.01 36.17
CA LYS A 268 9.43 -0.36 35.75
C LYS A 268 8.79 0.73 34.92
N TRP A 269 7.93 0.35 33.96
CA TRP A 269 7.12 1.25 33.15
C TRP A 269 6.40 2.32 33.97
N GLY A 270 5.67 1.91 35.01
CA GLY A 270 4.95 2.80 35.92
C GLY A 270 5.83 3.70 36.79
N HIS A 271 7.16 3.57 36.73
CA HIS A 271 8.12 4.50 37.32
C HIS A 271 8.73 5.41 36.25
N MET A 272 9.13 4.84 35.12
CA MET A 272 9.83 5.54 34.04
C MET A 272 8.96 6.64 33.40
N LEU A 273 7.76 6.29 32.97
CA LEU A 273 6.87 7.23 32.26
C LEU A 273 6.51 8.47 33.09
N PRO A 274 6.04 8.36 34.36
CA PRO A 274 5.79 9.54 35.16
C PRO A 274 7.07 10.34 35.44
N THR A 275 8.23 9.68 35.62
CA THR A 275 9.52 10.38 35.79
C THR A 275 9.85 11.24 34.57
N ASN A 276 9.67 10.72 33.36
CA ASN A 276 9.91 11.47 32.12
C ASN A 276 8.97 12.66 31.98
N THR A 277 7.70 12.50 32.38
CA THR A 277 6.74 13.61 32.40
C THR A 277 7.11 14.68 33.43
N PHE A 278 7.67 14.29 34.58
CA PHE A 278 8.12 15.23 35.60
C PHE A 278 9.43 15.94 35.23
N ALA A 279 10.33 15.28 34.50
CA ALA A 279 11.67 15.77 34.21
C ALA A 279 11.69 17.09 33.41
N ARG A 280 10.64 17.37 32.63
CA ARG A 280 10.50 18.58 31.80
C ARG A 280 9.37 19.51 32.24
N GLU A 281 8.97 19.43 33.51
CA GLU A 281 8.00 20.36 34.11
C GLU A 281 6.68 20.44 33.32
N PHE A 282 6.07 19.30 33.03
CA PHE A 282 4.73 19.25 32.43
C PHE A 282 3.76 20.15 33.19
N GLY A 283 3.14 21.10 32.47
CA GLY A 283 2.32 22.17 33.07
C GLY A 283 0.96 21.71 33.60
N GLY A 284 0.53 20.49 33.26
CA GLY A 284 -0.74 19.92 33.68
C GLY A 284 -0.69 19.19 35.03
N LYS A 285 -1.85 18.67 35.44
CA LYS A 285 -1.99 17.87 36.67
C LYS A 285 -1.56 16.43 36.42
N VAL A 286 -0.77 15.86 37.31
CA VAL A 286 -0.35 14.46 37.22
C VAL A 286 -0.80 13.69 38.45
N TYR A 287 -1.51 12.60 38.22
CA TYR A 287 -2.02 11.69 39.24
C TYR A 287 -1.35 10.32 39.12
N LEU A 288 -0.95 9.75 40.25
CA LEU A 288 -0.40 8.39 40.33
C LEU A 288 -1.46 7.45 40.88
N VAL A 289 -1.72 6.34 40.20
CA VAL A 289 -2.73 5.35 40.61
C VAL A 289 -2.06 3.99 40.81
N ASN A 290 -2.17 3.47 42.03
CA ASN A 290 -1.71 2.13 42.41
C ASN A 290 -2.57 1.61 43.57
N PRO A 291 -3.07 0.35 43.55
CA PRO A 291 -3.90 -0.21 44.61
C PRO A 291 -3.32 -0.12 46.03
N LYS A 292 -1.98 -0.08 46.16
CA LYS A 292 -1.29 0.07 47.46
C LYS A 292 -1.47 1.46 48.09
N GLY A 293 -1.75 2.48 47.28
CA GLY A 293 -1.83 3.88 47.73
C GLY A 293 -0.49 4.41 48.27
N GLY A 294 -0.56 5.45 49.12
CA GLY A 294 0.60 6.02 49.79
C GLY A 294 1.27 7.15 49.01
N LYS A 295 2.61 7.14 48.95
CA LYS A 295 3.40 8.13 48.21
C LYS A 295 4.42 7.44 47.30
N ILE A 296 4.53 7.93 46.07
CA ILE A 296 5.56 7.54 45.08
C ILE A 296 6.18 8.85 44.58
N MET A 297 7.51 8.94 44.51
CA MET A 297 8.24 10.16 44.11
C MET A 297 7.79 11.42 44.90
N GLY A 298 7.49 11.25 46.19
CA GLY A 298 6.98 12.31 47.06
C GLY A 298 5.52 12.74 46.80
N ARG A 299 4.85 12.18 45.79
CA ARG A 299 3.50 12.54 45.35
C ARG A 299 2.46 11.57 45.88
N LYS A 300 1.23 12.06 46.09
CA LYS A 300 0.09 11.23 46.52
C LYS A 300 -0.23 10.17 45.46
N VAL A 301 -0.50 8.95 45.93
CA VAL A 301 -0.95 7.83 45.11
C VAL A 301 -2.38 7.49 45.48
N TYR A 302 -3.26 7.51 44.48
CA TYR A 302 -4.67 7.12 44.60
C TYR A 302 -4.79 5.61 44.45
N LYS A 303 -5.71 4.98 45.18
CA LYS A 303 -5.90 3.53 45.08
C LYS A 303 -6.63 3.14 43.80
N ARG A 304 -7.49 4.04 43.32
CA ARG A 304 -8.35 3.88 42.14
C ARG A 304 -8.45 5.19 41.38
N LEU A 305 -8.80 5.12 40.11
CA LEU A 305 -8.94 6.30 39.24
C LEU A 305 -10.15 7.15 39.70
N SER A 306 -11.22 6.49 40.13
CA SER A 306 -12.44 7.07 40.74
C SER A 306 -12.17 8.00 41.93
N GLU A 307 -11.06 7.85 42.66
CA GLU A 307 -10.72 8.70 43.81
C GLU A 307 -10.14 10.08 43.43
N ILE A 308 -9.78 10.28 42.16
CA ILE A 308 -9.27 11.57 41.66
C ILE A 308 -10.43 12.59 41.64
N LYS A 309 -10.17 13.80 42.13
CA LYS A 309 -11.16 14.89 42.09
C LYS A 309 -11.14 15.56 40.71
N GLY A 310 -12.30 15.67 40.08
CA GLY A 310 -12.45 16.24 38.74
C GLY A 310 -12.19 15.22 37.63
N ASN A 311 -12.01 15.73 36.41
CA ASN A 311 -11.78 14.94 35.22
C ASN A 311 -10.28 14.62 35.03
N VAL A 312 -10.01 13.60 34.21
CA VAL A 312 -8.68 13.22 33.73
C VAL A 312 -8.73 13.22 32.21
N ASP A 313 -7.80 13.87 31.52
CA ASP A 313 -7.80 13.90 30.05
C ASP A 313 -7.25 12.62 29.44
N LEU A 314 -6.11 12.16 29.97
CA LEU A 314 -5.36 11.02 29.46
C LEU A 314 -5.02 10.04 30.58
N ALA A 315 -5.34 8.76 30.38
CA ALA A 315 -4.86 7.69 31.24
C ALA A 315 -3.67 6.97 30.58
N VAL A 316 -2.52 6.92 31.25
CA VAL A 316 -1.36 6.14 30.83
C VAL A 316 -1.35 4.83 31.61
N VAL A 317 -1.50 3.71 30.91
CA VAL A 317 -1.81 2.41 31.51
C VAL A 317 -0.66 1.44 31.33
N THR A 318 -0.16 0.92 32.45
CA THR A 318 0.95 -0.05 32.50
C THR A 318 0.62 -1.27 33.36
N VAL A 319 -0.67 -1.56 33.58
CA VAL A 319 -1.13 -2.75 34.34
C VAL A 319 -1.17 -3.98 33.44
N PRO A 320 -1.14 -5.21 33.98
CA PRO A 320 -1.29 -6.44 33.18
C PRO A 320 -2.53 -6.43 32.27
N ALA A 321 -2.45 -7.06 31.10
CA ALA A 321 -3.48 -7.00 30.04
C ALA A 321 -4.87 -7.42 30.53
N ASP A 322 -4.94 -8.46 31.35
CA ASP A 322 -6.17 -9.00 31.96
C ASP A 322 -6.87 -8.04 32.93
N ARG A 323 -6.19 -6.96 33.36
CA ARG A 323 -6.73 -5.92 34.25
C ARG A 323 -7.14 -4.64 33.54
N VAL A 324 -6.80 -4.47 32.25
CA VAL A 324 -7.01 -3.20 31.54
C VAL A 324 -8.51 -2.93 31.37
N MET A 325 -9.29 -3.97 31.06
CA MET A 325 -10.73 -3.85 30.80
C MET A 325 -11.55 -3.40 32.03
N ASP A 326 -11.04 -3.68 33.25
CA ASP A 326 -11.64 -3.25 34.51
C ASP A 326 -11.54 -1.73 34.72
N LEU A 327 -10.61 -1.06 34.02
CA LEU A 327 -10.39 0.37 34.15
C LEU A 327 -11.40 1.21 33.36
N ILE A 328 -12.01 0.65 32.31
CA ILE A 328 -12.89 1.40 31.39
C ILE A 328 -14.05 2.11 32.12
N PRO A 329 -14.80 1.46 33.03
CA PRO A 329 -15.87 2.15 33.76
C PRO A 329 -15.37 3.35 34.58
N GLU A 330 -14.22 3.23 35.25
CA GLU A 330 -13.64 4.33 36.02
C GLU A 330 -13.11 5.45 35.11
N MET A 331 -12.56 5.10 33.95
CA MET A 331 -12.12 6.07 32.94
C MET A 331 -13.30 6.86 32.38
N ALA A 332 -14.42 6.18 32.11
CA ALA A 332 -15.67 6.82 31.69
C ALA A 332 -16.21 7.77 32.77
N GLU A 333 -16.22 7.35 34.04
CA GLU A 333 -16.63 8.20 35.17
C GLU A 333 -15.77 9.47 35.28
N LYS A 334 -14.49 9.39 34.93
CA LYS A 334 -13.54 10.52 34.94
C LYS A 334 -13.46 11.30 33.63
N ASN A 335 -14.33 11.01 32.67
CA ASN A 335 -14.36 11.63 31.35
C ASN A 335 -13.00 11.56 30.63
N VAL A 336 -12.29 10.44 30.79
CA VAL A 336 -11.03 10.18 30.09
C VAL A 336 -11.29 10.12 28.60
N ARG A 337 -10.57 10.94 27.83
CA ARG A 337 -10.70 11.00 26.37
C ARG A 337 -9.84 9.95 25.67
N GLY A 338 -8.68 9.64 26.25
CA GLY A 338 -7.73 8.70 25.68
C GLY A 338 -7.05 7.82 26.73
N MET A 339 -6.78 6.59 26.33
CA MET A 339 -5.97 5.61 27.03
C MET A 339 -4.69 5.37 26.22
N LEU A 340 -3.55 5.80 26.75
CA LEU A 340 -2.24 5.42 26.25
C LEU A 340 -1.86 4.06 26.85
N LEU A 341 -2.00 3.00 26.07
CA LEU A 341 -1.91 1.63 26.54
C LEU A 341 -0.53 1.03 26.24
N ILE A 342 0.36 1.12 27.22
CA ILE A 342 1.75 0.64 27.12
C ILE A 342 1.82 -0.89 27.18
N THR A 343 0.85 -1.50 27.86
CA THR A 343 0.78 -2.93 28.13
C THR A 343 0.77 -3.78 26.85
N SER A 344 1.61 -4.82 26.85
CA SER A 344 1.58 -5.95 25.91
C SER A 344 0.79 -7.14 26.50
N GLY A 345 0.58 -8.19 25.71
CA GLY A 345 -0.25 -9.35 26.01
C GLY A 345 -1.57 -9.40 25.23
N PHE A 346 -1.65 -8.71 24.09
CA PHE A 346 -2.83 -8.64 23.23
C PHE A 346 -2.62 -9.45 21.94
N ARG A 347 -3.04 -8.97 20.77
CA ARG A 347 -3.02 -9.76 19.51
C ARG A 347 -1.65 -10.38 19.17
N GLU A 348 -0.57 -9.77 19.61
CA GLU A 348 0.80 -10.24 19.40
C GLU A 348 1.12 -11.57 20.10
N VAL A 349 0.34 -12.01 21.09
CA VAL A 349 0.56 -13.30 21.79
C VAL A 349 -0.31 -14.44 21.26
N GLY A 350 -1.14 -14.20 20.23
CA GLY A 350 -1.98 -15.22 19.58
C GLY A 350 -3.48 -14.98 19.73
N GLU A 351 -4.28 -16.03 19.55
CA GLU A 351 -5.74 -15.94 19.43
C GLU A 351 -6.44 -15.47 20.72
N GLU A 352 -6.00 -15.91 21.90
CA GLU A 352 -6.55 -15.44 23.17
C GLU A 352 -6.31 -13.94 23.38
N GLY A 353 -5.10 -13.47 23.03
CA GLY A 353 -4.75 -12.07 23.10
C GLY A 353 -5.51 -11.21 22.08
N ARG A 354 -5.81 -11.77 20.91
CA ARG A 354 -6.70 -11.15 19.90
C ARG A 354 -8.10 -10.95 20.46
N GLN A 355 -8.71 -11.97 21.04
CA GLN A 355 -10.06 -11.88 21.61
C GLN A 355 -10.12 -10.86 22.75
N LEU A 356 -9.08 -10.81 23.59
CA LEU A 356 -8.95 -9.80 24.64
C LEU A 356 -8.84 -8.38 24.08
N GLU A 357 -8.07 -8.19 23.01
CA GLU A 357 -7.93 -6.91 22.30
C GLU A 357 -9.27 -6.46 21.70
N ASP A 358 -9.95 -7.33 20.96
CA ASP A 358 -11.23 -7.02 20.31
C ASP A 358 -12.29 -6.63 21.36
N ALA A 359 -12.40 -7.38 22.46
CA ALA A 359 -13.30 -7.06 23.57
C ALA A 359 -12.94 -5.73 24.27
N LEU A 360 -11.64 -5.44 24.42
CA LEU A 360 -11.17 -4.18 24.98
C LEU A 360 -11.56 -2.99 24.10
N ILE A 361 -11.32 -3.08 22.80
CA ILE A 361 -11.60 -2.01 21.84
C ILE A 361 -13.11 -1.75 21.75
N GLU A 362 -13.93 -2.78 21.73
CA GLU A 362 -15.39 -2.63 21.70
C GLU A 362 -15.91 -1.90 22.96
N LYS A 363 -15.45 -2.31 24.15
CA LYS A 363 -15.84 -1.68 25.41
C LYS A 363 -15.33 -0.23 25.51
N ALA A 364 -14.10 0.04 25.05
CA ALA A 364 -13.54 1.39 25.02
C ALA A 364 -14.32 2.32 24.07
N ARG A 365 -14.72 1.81 22.89
CA ARG A 365 -15.54 2.52 21.91
C ARG A 365 -16.91 2.89 22.49
N GLN A 366 -17.59 1.95 23.14
CA GLN A 366 -18.87 2.20 23.81
C GLN A 366 -18.77 3.27 24.90
N ALA A 367 -17.61 3.35 25.57
CA ALA A 367 -17.32 4.36 26.59
C ALA A 367 -16.82 5.70 26.02
N GLY A 368 -16.60 5.81 24.69
CA GLY A 368 -16.06 7.02 24.06
C GLY A 368 -14.59 7.29 24.36
N ILE A 369 -13.81 6.25 24.70
CA ILE A 369 -12.39 6.36 25.08
C ILE A 369 -11.54 5.90 23.89
N LEU A 370 -10.65 6.76 23.39
CA LEU A 370 -9.67 6.39 22.38
C LEU A 370 -8.57 5.51 22.96
N VAL A 371 -8.11 4.52 22.21
CA VAL A 371 -6.99 3.65 22.62
C VAL A 371 -5.79 3.87 21.71
N LEU A 372 -4.72 4.42 22.27
CA LEU A 372 -3.41 4.54 21.60
C LEU A 372 -2.55 3.34 22.02
N GLY A 373 -2.17 2.49 21.07
CA GLY A 373 -1.61 1.16 21.31
C GLY A 373 -2.62 0.04 21.01
N PRO A 374 -2.61 -1.08 21.75
CA PRO A 374 -1.73 -1.46 22.87
C PRO A 374 -0.27 -1.64 22.45
N ASN A 375 0.57 -2.05 23.40
CA ASN A 375 1.99 -2.38 23.15
C ASN A 375 2.74 -1.20 22.50
N THR A 376 2.54 0.01 23.02
CA THR A 376 3.23 1.22 22.56
C THR A 376 4.28 1.69 23.55
N MET A 377 5.34 2.34 23.05
CA MET A 377 6.36 2.99 23.88
C MET A 377 5.96 4.37 24.37
N GLY A 378 4.75 4.83 24.03
CA GLY A 378 4.18 6.06 24.53
C GLY A 378 4.13 7.19 23.51
N VAL A 379 3.95 8.41 24.00
CA VAL A 379 3.80 9.63 23.19
C VAL A 379 4.59 10.78 23.78
N CYS A 380 5.02 11.70 22.93
CA CYS A 380 5.51 13.00 23.39
C CYS A 380 5.03 14.14 22.49
N ASN A 381 4.93 15.32 23.09
CA ASN A 381 4.69 16.59 22.43
C ASN A 381 5.52 17.67 23.13
N PRO A 382 6.70 18.02 22.57
CA PRO A 382 7.56 19.05 23.14
C PRO A 382 6.90 20.42 23.27
N HIS A 383 5.94 20.78 22.40
CA HIS A 383 5.20 22.05 22.49
C HIS A 383 4.31 22.15 23.74
N ALA A 384 3.99 21.02 24.36
CA ALA A 384 3.20 20.94 25.59
C ALA A 384 4.03 20.54 26.82
N ASN A 385 5.37 20.47 26.70
CA ASN A 385 6.26 19.86 27.69
C ASN A 385 5.78 18.47 28.14
N PHE A 386 5.16 17.72 27.23
CA PHE A 386 4.55 16.43 27.53
C PHE A 386 5.44 15.30 27.00
N TYR A 387 6.07 14.57 27.92
CA TYR A 387 6.97 13.46 27.61
C TYR A 387 6.55 12.22 28.39
N SER A 388 5.80 11.32 27.75
CA SER A 388 5.37 10.03 28.33
C SER A 388 5.80 8.90 27.42
N THR A 389 7.12 8.76 27.26
CA THR A 389 7.78 7.77 26.41
C THR A 389 8.74 6.88 27.19
N ALA A 390 9.02 5.68 26.67
CA ALA A 390 10.06 4.78 27.18
C ALA A 390 11.50 5.31 27.03
N ALA A 391 11.68 6.35 26.23
CA ALA A 391 12.97 7.02 26.06
C ALA A 391 13.14 8.12 27.11
N ASN A 392 14.34 8.22 27.67
CA ASN A 392 14.80 9.43 28.36
C ASN A 392 15.35 10.40 27.31
N ALA A 393 14.48 10.81 26.38
CA ALA A 393 14.81 11.73 25.30
C ALA A 393 13.85 12.90 25.32
N TYR A 394 14.39 14.10 25.16
CA TYR A 394 13.63 15.35 25.28
C TYR A 394 13.92 16.31 24.13
N PRO A 395 13.53 15.93 22.89
CA PRO A 395 13.77 16.77 21.72
C PRO A 395 13.11 18.14 21.86
N LEU A 396 13.68 19.10 21.14
CA LEU A 396 13.16 20.47 21.07
C LEU A 396 11.81 20.50 20.32
N PRO A 397 10.95 21.48 20.61
CA PRO A 397 9.78 21.76 19.80
C PRO A 397 10.16 22.10 18.35
N GLY A 398 9.51 21.46 17.39
CA GLY A 398 9.66 21.76 15.97
C GLY A 398 8.46 21.33 15.14
N SER A 399 8.70 20.99 13.87
CA SER A 399 7.64 20.75 12.88
C SER A 399 7.61 19.32 12.33
N THR A 400 8.46 18.43 12.83
CA THR A 400 8.52 17.03 12.38
C THR A 400 7.60 16.14 13.22
N ALA A 401 6.57 15.57 12.59
CA ALA A 401 5.72 14.56 13.20
C ALA A 401 6.33 13.17 12.98
N LEU A 402 6.52 12.39 14.05
CA LEU A 402 7.16 11.08 14.00
C LEU A 402 6.20 10.00 14.55
N VAL A 403 5.87 8.99 13.74
CA VAL A 403 5.07 7.85 14.20
C VAL A 403 5.77 6.54 13.87
N CYS A 404 5.89 5.67 14.86
CA CYS A 404 6.62 4.41 14.71
C CYS A 404 5.80 3.24 15.27
N GLN A 405 5.57 2.22 14.45
CA GLN A 405 4.98 0.95 14.91
C GLN A 405 5.90 0.23 15.89
N SER A 406 7.18 0.09 15.53
CA SER A 406 8.18 -0.45 16.45
C SER A 406 8.52 0.56 17.54
N GLY A 407 8.23 0.15 18.77
CA GLY A 407 8.55 0.91 19.96
C GLY A 407 10.03 1.26 20.10
N ASN A 408 10.90 0.27 19.99
CA ASN A 408 12.35 0.47 20.15
C ASN A 408 12.94 1.35 19.05
N MET A 409 12.47 1.21 17.81
CA MET A 409 12.89 2.09 16.72
C MET A 409 12.47 3.52 17.02
N GLY A 410 11.21 3.73 17.43
CA GLY A 410 10.70 5.07 17.73
C GLY A 410 11.46 5.78 18.86
N THR A 411 11.79 5.07 19.93
CA THR A 411 12.54 5.65 21.06
C THR A 411 13.97 6.00 20.70
N GLN A 412 14.62 5.20 19.84
CA GLN A 412 15.95 5.50 19.32
C GLN A 412 15.92 6.71 18.38
N LEU A 413 14.97 6.76 17.44
CA LEU A 413 14.79 7.92 16.54
C LEU A 413 14.53 9.21 17.32
N LEU A 414 13.77 9.14 18.42
CA LEU A 414 13.52 10.29 19.29
C LEU A 414 14.80 10.77 19.99
N ALA A 415 15.63 9.85 20.49
CA ALA A 415 16.92 10.18 21.09
C ALA A 415 17.90 10.77 20.06
N PHE A 416 17.91 10.26 18.84
CA PHE A 416 18.69 10.84 17.75
C PHE A 416 18.22 12.24 17.38
N ALA A 417 16.90 12.46 17.31
CA ALA A 417 16.35 13.78 17.04
C ALA A 417 16.79 14.82 18.08
N GLU A 418 16.85 14.44 19.37
CA GLU A 418 17.41 15.30 20.42
C GLU A 418 18.91 15.58 20.22
N GLN A 419 19.71 14.57 19.85
CA GLN A 419 21.15 14.74 19.65
C GLN A 419 21.53 15.57 18.41
N GLN A 420 20.65 15.61 17.40
CA GLN A 420 20.88 16.29 16.12
C GLN A 420 20.06 17.58 15.98
N ASP A 421 19.48 18.08 17.07
CA ASP A 421 18.65 19.29 17.10
C ASP A 421 17.47 19.27 16.10
N ILE A 422 16.95 18.07 15.79
CA ILE A 422 15.76 17.91 14.95
C ILE A 422 14.53 18.16 15.82
N GLY A 423 13.88 19.30 15.58
CA GLY A 423 12.69 19.69 16.33
C GLY A 423 11.48 18.80 16.05
N ILE A 424 10.89 18.24 17.09
CA ILE A 424 9.75 17.33 17.02
C ILE A 424 8.44 18.09 17.29
N ARG A 425 7.47 17.90 16.41
CA ARG A 425 6.10 18.40 16.57
C ARG A 425 5.30 17.49 17.49
N ALA A 426 5.34 16.19 17.23
CA ALA A 426 4.70 15.16 18.02
C ALA A 426 5.36 13.82 17.71
N PHE A 427 5.48 12.96 18.72
CA PHE A 427 5.90 11.57 18.56
C PHE A 427 4.83 10.64 19.09
N SER A 428 4.57 9.56 18.36
CA SER A 428 3.75 8.45 18.86
C SER A 428 4.35 7.10 18.49
N GLY A 429 4.51 6.23 19.48
CA GLY A 429 4.51 4.79 19.22
C GLY A 429 3.08 4.37 18.87
N SER A 430 2.82 3.82 17.69
CA SER A 430 1.47 3.37 17.35
C SER A 430 1.16 1.97 17.90
N GLY A 431 2.20 1.16 18.12
CA GLY A 431 2.08 -0.19 18.69
C GLY A 431 1.26 -1.10 17.79
N ASN A 432 0.35 -1.88 18.38
CA ASN A 432 -0.51 -2.81 17.64
C ASN A 432 -1.56 -2.11 16.75
N GLU A 433 -1.82 -0.82 16.99
CA GLU A 433 -2.86 -0.04 16.29
C GLU A 433 -4.26 -0.68 16.37
N ALA A 434 -4.69 -1.06 17.58
CA ALA A 434 -5.97 -1.74 17.77
C ALA A 434 -7.18 -0.80 17.61
N MET A 435 -6.99 0.51 17.79
CA MET A 435 -8.03 1.52 17.53
C MET A 435 -7.48 2.70 16.75
N VAL A 436 -6.47 3.40 17.28
CA VAL A 436 -5.81 4.49 16.54
C VAL A 436 -4.76 3.90 15.61
N THR A 437 -4.92 4.16 14.33
CA THR A 437 -4.12 3.58 13.24
C THR A 437 -3.20 4.63 12.60
N ILE A 438 -2.24 4.20 11.77
CA ILE A 438 -1.37 5.12 11.05
C ILE A 438 -2.16 6.08 10.14
N GLU A 439 -3.26 5.60 9.57
CA GLU A 439 -4.15 6.37 8.72
C GLU A 439 -4.79 7.54 9.49
N ASP A 440 -5.15 7.32 10.76
CA ASP A 440 -5.67 8.38 11.64
C ASP A 440 -4.60 9.44 11.95
N TYR A 441 -3.35 9.01 12.22
CA TYR A 441 -2.24 9.94 12.41
C TYR A 441 -1.97 10.77 11.16
N MET A 442 -1.97 10.15 9.98
CA MET A 442 -1.80 10.85 8.70
C MET A 442 -2.86 11.93 8.49
N GLU A 443 -4.13 11.62 8.76
CA GLU A 443 -5.24 12.58 8.64
C GLU A 443 -5.17 13.68 9.69
N ALA A 444 -4.72 13.37 10.91
CA ALA A 444 -4.47 14.37 11.95
C ALA A 444 -3.34 15.33 11.54
N PHE A 445 -2.23 14.80 11.05
CA PHE A 445 -1.09 15.59 10.58
C PHE A 445 -1.41 16.39 9.32
N GLU A 446 -2.35 15.96 8.47
CA GLU A 446 -2.84 16.77 7.36
C GLU A 446 -3.37 18.12 7.87
N ARG A 447 -4.15 18.09 8.97
CA ARG A 447 -4.85 19.24 9.56
C ARG A 447 -3.98 20.07 10.50
N ASP A 448 -2.93 19.49 11.08
CA ASP A 448 -2.05 20.18 12.02
C ASP A 448 -1.08 21.12 11.29
N GLU A 449 -1.30 22.44 11.38
CA GLU A 449 -0.51 23.46 10.68
C GLU A 449 0.95 23.55 11.16
N LEU A 450 1.23 23.09 12.39
CA LEU A 450 2.59 23.02 12.92
C LEU A 450 3.38 21.86 12.32
N THR A 451 2.71 20.77 11.91
CA THR A 451 3.38 19.68 11.19
C THR A 451 3.74 20.14 9.78
N ARG A 452 5.04 20.13 9.47
CA ARG A 452 5.59 20.42 8.14
C ARG A 452 6.19 19.21 7.45
N THR A 453 6.70 18.25 8.24
CA THR A 453 7.27 16.99 7.74
C THR A 453 6.64 15.84 8.52
N VAL A 454 6.24 14.79 7.82
CA VAL A 454 5.72 13.56 8.42
C VAL A 454 6.72 12.45 8.21
N VAL A 455 7.03 11.73 9.27
CA VAL A 455 8.08 10.70 9.28
C VAL A 455 7.50 9.44 9.91
N LEU A 456 7.49 8.35 9.15
CA LEU A 456 6.84 7.12 9.57
C LEU A 456 7.82 5.94 9.54
N TYR A 457 7.78 5.11 10.57
CA TYR A 457 8.27 3.74 10.50
C TYR A 457 7.09 2.78 10.55
N LEU A 458 6.94 1.96 9.50
CA LEU A 458 5.81 1.06 9.31
C LEU A 458 6.30 -0.34 8.97
N GLU A 459 5.63 -1.35 9.48
CA GLU A 459 5.78 -2.76 9.13
C GLU A 459 4.55 -3.27 8.37
N SER A 460 3.38 -2.69 8.64
CA SER A 460 2.12 -2.96 7.93
C SER A 460 1.19 -1.74 8.00
N VAL A 461 0.10 -1.77 7.24
CA VAL A 461 -0.99 -0.79 7.30
C VAL A 461 -2.30 -1.51 7.57
N LYS A 462 -3.24 -0.88 8.28
CA LYS A 462 -4.54 -1.50 8.62
C LYS A 462 -5.53 -1.38 7.47
N ASP A 463 -5.48 -0.26 6.75
CA ASP A 463 -6.30 0.02 5.58
C ASP A 463 -5.40 0.68 4.50
N GLY A 464 -4.83 -0.14 3.63
CA GLY A 464 -3.91 0.32 2.60
C GLY A 464 -4.54 1.33 1.65
N ARG A 465 -5.84 1.17 1.35
CA ARG A 465 -6.59 2.12 0.53
C ARG A 465 -6.67 3.49 1.20
N ARG A 466 -7.11 3.54 2.45
CA ARG A 466 -7.19 4.78 3.24
C ARG A 466 -5.80 5.40 3.44
N PHE A 467 -4.78 4.59 3.69
CA PHE A 467 -3.39 5.04 3.76
C PHE A 467 -2.95 5.73 2.47
N PHE A 468 -3.15 5.09 1.32
CA PHE A 468 -2.82 5.65 0.01
C PHE A 468 -3.55 6.97 -0.26
N GLU A 469 -4.85 7.02 0.01
CA GLU A 469 -5.66 8.23 -0.19
C GLU A 469 -5.20 9.39 0.70
N SER A 470 -4.93 9.11 1.98
CA SER A 470 -4.47 10.11 2.95
C SER A 470 -3.06 10.58 2.64
N ALA A 471 -2.14 9.67 2.33
CA ALA A 471 -0.80 10.02 1.91
C ALA A 471 -0.80 10.88 0.63
N SER A 472 -1.59 10.52 -0.37
CA SER A 472 -1.71 11.27 -1.63
C SER A 472 -2.17 12.72 -1.42
N ARG A 473 -2.96 12.99 -0.37
CA ARG A 473 -3.36 14.36 0.00
C ARG A 473 -2.27 15.07 0.81
N VAL A 474 -1.64 14.38 1.76
CA VAL A 474 -0.61 14.96 2.65
C VAL A 474 0.65 15.30 1.87
N SER A 475 1.17 14.38 1.05
CA SER A 475 2.42 14.54 0.29
C SER A 475 2.40 15.75 -0.66
N LYS A 476 1.21 16.18 -1.12
CA LYS A 476 1.05 17.40 -1.93
C LYS A 476 1.35 18.68 -1.17
N LYS A 477 1.29 18.65 0.16
CA LYS A 477 1.43 19.81 1.05
C LYS A 477 2.66 19.72 1.95
N LYS A 478 3.03 18.51 2.35
CA LYS A 478 4.01 18.21 3.41
C LYS A 478 4.81 16.98 2.99
N PRO A 479 6.15 16.99 3.04
CA PRO A 479 6.95 15.79 2.80
C PRO A 479 6.54 14.67 3.75
N VAL A 480 6.32 13.48 3.18
CA VAL A 480 6.05 12.25 3.91
C VAL A 480 7.22 11.30 3.65
N VAL A 481 7.98 10.98 4.69
CA VAL A 481 9.13 10.08 4.64
C VAL A 481 8.76 8.77 5.33
N VAL A 482 8.97 7.64 4.67
CA VAL A 482 8.60 6.32 5.19
C VAL A 482 9.78 5.37 5.16
N LEU A 483 10.07 4.76 6.32
CA LEU A 483 10.89 3.56 6.41
C LEU A 483 9.98 2.34 6.59
N LYS A 484 9.93 1.47 5.58
CA LYS A 484 9.14 0.23 5.61
C LYS A 484 10.01 -0.93 6.12
N GLY A 485 9.63 -1.51 7.25
CA GLY A 485 10.11 -2.83 7.70
C GLY A 485 9.45 -3.95 6.91
N GLY A 486 10.05 -5.15 6.89
CA GLY A 486 9.47 -6.31 6.21
C GLY A 486 9.37 -6.19 4.69
N ARG A 487 10.40 -5.64 4.04
CA ARG A 487 10.47 -5.45 2.57
C ARG A 487 10.81 -6.72 1.78
N THR A 488 11.27 -7.74 2.47
CA THR A 488 11.63 -9.05 1.90
C THR A 488 10.85 -10.12 2.62
N GLU A 489 10.69 -11.30 2.02
CA GLU A 489 10.03 -12.44 2.66
C GLU A 489 10.63 -12.77 4.04
N MET A 490 11.96 -12.65 4.19
CA MET A 490 12.65 -12.84 5.46
C MET A 490 12.34 -11.73 6.46
N GLY A 491 12.33 -10.47 6.02
CA GLY A 491 11.96 -9.34 6.87
C GLY A 491 10.50 -9.40 7.30
N GLU A 492 9.61 -9.85 6.41
CA GLU A 492 8.18 -10.03 6.68
C GLU A 492 7.95 -11.08 7.77
N LYS A 493 8.63 -12.24 7.67
CA LYS A 493 8.64 -13.27 8.70
C LYS A 493 9.13 -12.73 10.06
N ALA A 494 10.13 -11.84 10.05
CA ALA A 494 10.64 -11.21 11.28
C ALA A 494 9.70 -10.14 11.86
N ALA A 495 8.95 -9.41 11.03
CA ALA A 495 7.99 -8.39 11.50
C ALA A 495 6.70 -9.03 12.04
N SER A 496 6.20 -10.06 11.35
CA SER A 496 4.96 -10.76 11.71
C SER A 496 5.03 -11.50 13.05
N SER A 497 6.22 -11.88 13.52
CA SER A 497 6.39 -12.58 14.80
C SER A 497 6.05 -11.73 16.04
N HIS A 498 5.85 -10.42 15.90
CA HIS A 498 5.60 -9.51 17.02
C HIS A 498 4.45 -8.51 16.84
N THR A 499 3.95 -8.27 15.63
CA THR A 499 2.83 -7.33 15.38
C THR A 499 1.50 -8.02 15.03
N GLY A 500 1.53 -9.30 14.65
CA GLY A 500 0.34 -10.09 14.28
C GLY A 500 -0.41 -9.55 13.05
N ALA A 501 0.15 -8.60 12.31
CA ALA A 501 -0.44 -8.00 11.13
C ALA A 501 -0.02 -8.73 9.84
N MET A 502 -0.93 -8.80 8.88
CA MET A 502 -0.68 -9.32 7.53
C MET A 502 0.10 -8.27 6.73
N ALA A 503 1.21 -8.65 6.09
CA ALA A 503 1.96 -7.73 5.25
C ALA A 503 1.32 -7.58 3.87
N SER A 504 1.49 -6.41 3.26
CA SER A 504 1.20 -6.16 1.84
C SER A 504 2.33 -6.70 0.98
N ASP A 505 2.02 -7.06 -0.27
CA ASP A 505 3.05 -7.26 -1.29
C ASP A 505 3.92 -5.99 -1.37
N ALA A 506 5.22 -6.15 -1.14
CA ALA A 506 6.16 -5.04 -1.09
C ALA A 506 6.18 -4.23 -2.40
N LYS A 507 5.94 -4.86 -3.55
CA LYS A 507 5.89 -4.17 -4.86
C LYS A 507 4.65 -3.27 -4.96
N VAL A 508 3.50 -3.75 -4.48
CA VAL A 508 2.26 -2.96 -4.44
C VAL A 508 2.41 -1.80 -3.47
N PHE A 509 2.92 -2.05 -2.27
CA PHE A 509 3.18 -1.00 -1.28
C PHE A 509 4.13 0.07 -1.83
N ASN A 510 5.27 -0.34 -2.42
CA ASN A 510 6.24 0.59 -3.00
C ASN A 510 5.63 1.43 -4.12
N SER A 511 4.78 0.81 -4.94
CA SER A 511 4.08 1.48 -6.03
C SER A 511 3.05 2.48 -5.51
N ALA A 512 2.29 2.11 -4.48
CA ALA A 512 1.34 3.00 -3.81
C ALA A 512 2.06 4.21 -3.18
N CYS A 513 3.20 4.00 -2.52
CA CYS A 513 4.02 5.08 -1.98
C CYS A 513 4.53 6.02 -3.08
N THR A 514 5.06 5.48 -4.17
CA THR A 514 5.55 6.27 -5.32
C THR A 514 4.43 7.12 -5.89
N GLN A 515 3.28 6.50 -6.17
CA GLN A 515 2.10 7.19 -6.70
C GLN A 515 1.54 8.25 -5.73
N ALA A 516 1.62 8.00 -4.42
CA ALA A 516 1.20 8.96 -3.39
C ALA A 516 2.23 10.08 -3.14
N GLY A 517 3.39 10.07 -3.79
CA GLY A 517 4.47 11.03 -3.56
C GLY A 517 5.17 10.87 -2.21
N ILE A 518 5.13 9.68 -1.61
CA ILE A 518 5.87 9.34 -0.39
C ILE A 518 7.34 9.11 -0.74
N ILE A 519 8.23 9.70 0.06
CA ILE A 519 9.67 9.48 -0.02
C ILE A 519 10.00 8.24 0.82
N GLN A 520 10.25 7.12 0.16
CA GLN A 520 10.66 5.90 0.84
C GLN A 520 12.16 5.87 1.03
N VAL A 521 12.58 5.50 2.24
CA VAL A 521 13.98 5.29 2.61
C VAL A 521 14.23 3.81 2.92
N GLU A 522 15.48 3.41 2.84
CA GLU A 522 15.90 2.03 3.08
C GLU A 522 16.58 1.87 4.43
N GLN A 523 17.15 2.96 4.97
CA GLN A 523 17.92 2.93 6.20
C GLN A 523 17.37 3.91 7.25
N PRO A 524 17.42 3.58 8.55
CA PRO A 524 17.01 4.49 9.63
C PRO A 524 17.78 5.83 9.62
N MET A 525 19.03 5.85 9.18
CA MET A 525 19.81 7.09 9.10
C MET A 525 19.29 8.04 8.01
N GLU A 526 18.85 7.51 6.86
CA GLU A 526 18.25 8.33 5.80
C GLU A 526 16.97 9.02 6.26
N LEU A 527 16.19 8.35 7.12
CA LEU A 527 15.01 8.94 7.76
C LEU A 527 15.38 10.18 8.58
N LEU A 528 16.47 10.12 9.33
CA LEU A 528 16.98 11.25 10.13
C LEU A 528 17.56 12.35 9.23
N ASP A 529 18.36 11.99 8.23
CA ASP A 529 18.97 12.95 7.30
C ASP A 529 17.90 13.76 6.57
N LEU A 530 16.87 13.10 6.03
CA LEU A 530 15.76 13.78 5.38
C LEU A 530 14.93 14.60 6.37
N SER A 531 14.76 14.12 7.61
CA SER A 531 14.09 14.89 8.66
C SER A 531 14.83 16.20 8.95
N ALA A 532 16.17 16.16 9.04
CA ALA A 532 17.00 17.34 9.24
C ALA A 532 16.91 18.30 8.04
N VAL A 533 16.97 17.77 6.81
CA VAL A 533 16.84 18.54 5.57
C VAL A 533 15.50 19.27 5.51
N PHE A 534 14.38 18.56 5.66
CA PHE A 534 13.05 19.17 5.56
C PHE A 534 12.69 20.08 6.74
N SER A 535 13.32 19.87 7.90
CA SER A 535 13.17 20.78 9.05
C SER A 535 13.95 22.09 8.86
N SER A 536 15.06 22.05 8.10
CA SER A 536 15.99 23.17 8.02
C SER A 536 15.92 23.96 6.70
N LEU A 537 15.39 23.36 5.63
CA LEU A 537 15.43 23.92 4.28
C LEU A 537 14.03 23.97 3.65
N PRO A 538 13.73 25.01 2.85
CA PRO A 538 12.50 25.02 2.05
C PRO A 538 12.57 23.96 0.95
N LEU A 539 11.40 23.54 0.46
CA LEU A 539 11.34 22.66 -0.70
C LEU A 539 11.96 23.35 -1.94
N PRO A 540 12.72 22.61 -2.77
CA PRO A 540 13.28 23.15 -3.99
C PRO A 540 12.16 23.59 -4.95
N LYS A 541 12.35 24.72 -5.63
CA LYS A 541 11.36 25.29 -6.57
C LYS A 541 11.40 24.64 -7.97
N GLY A 542 12.38 23.78 -8.23
CA GLY A 542 12.63 23.14 -9.51
C GLY A 542 13.83 22.20 -9.44
N ASN A 543 14.26 21.69 -10.59
CA ASN A 543 15.32 20.68 -10.71
C ASN A 543 16.72 21.26 -10.96
N ARG A 544 16.89 22.59 -10.93
CA ARG A 544 18.18 23.25 -11.19
C ARG A 544 18.98 23.41 -9.90
N VAL A 545 20.21 22.90 -9.88
CA VAL A 545 21.07 22.85 -8.69
C VAL A 545 22.40 23.55 -8.96
N ALA A 546 22.74 24.54 -8.13
CA ALA A 546 24.08 25.13 -8.10
C ALA A 546 24.90 24.46 -7.00
N ILE A 547 26.14 24.06 -7.31
CA ILE A 547 27.02 23.35 -6.38
C ILE A 547 28.13 24.31 -5.92
N MET A 548 28.23 24.55 -4.62
CA MET A 548 29.28 25.35 -3.99
C MET A 548 30.03 24.47 -2.98
N THR A 549 31.33 24.29 -3.16
CA THR A 549 32.16 23.41 -2.32
C THR A 549 33.58 23.97 -2.17
N LEU A 550 34.27 23.56 -1.11
CA LEU A 550 35.65 23.96 -0.83
C LEU A 550 36.69 23.20 -1.68
N GLY A 551 36.34 22.05 -2.26
CA GLY A 551 37.26 21.20 -3.02
C GLY A 551 36.61 20.57 -4.25
N GLY A 552 37.36 20.50 -5.35
CA GLY A 552 36.83 20.05 -6.65
C GLY A 552 36.26 18.63 -6.65
N GLY A 553 36.82 17.71 -5.86
CA GLY A 553 36.35 16.31 -5.80
C GLY A 553 34.90 16.18 -5.34
N TRP A 554 34.49 16.96 -4.33
CA TRP A 554 33.10 17.01 -3.89
C TRP A 554 32.18 17.56 -4.98
N GLY A 555 32.65 18.55 -5.74
CA GLY A 555 31.90 19.12 -6.86
C GLY A 555 31.64 18.09 -7.95
N VAL A 556 32.62 17.26 -8.28
CA VAL A 556 32.48 16.18 -9.26
C VAL A 556 31.44 15.16 -8.80
N VAL A 557 31.62 14.58 -7.60
CA VAL A 557 30.70 13.55 -7.08
C VAL A 557 29.26 14.08 -6.96
N THR A 558 29.07 15.31 -6.48
CA THR A 558 27.73 15.91 -6.40
C THR A 558 27.14 16.19 -7.78
N THR A 559 27.95 16.55 -8.78
CA THR A 559 27.48 16.76 -10.16
C THR A 559 27.01 15.45 -10.79
N ASP A 560 27.77 14.37 -10.60
CA ASP A 560 27.39 13.03 -11.09
C ASP A 560 26.06 12.59 -10.46
N LEU A 561 25.91 12.72 -9.13
CA LEU A 561 24.66 12.41 -8.43
C LEU A 561 23.48 13.28 -8.92
N CYS A 562 23.71 14.57 -9.18
CA CYS A 562 22.67 15.42 -9.76
C CYS A 562 22.21 14.87 -11.11
N ALA A 563 23.14 14.52 -12.00
CA ALA A 563 22.82 13.98 -13.32
C ALA A 563 22.11 12.63 -13.25
N GLU A 564 22.55 11.71 -12.38
CA GLU A 564 21.93 10.40 -12.16
C GLU A 564 20.48 10.50 -11.68
N HIS A 565 20.16 11.53 -10.90
CA HIS A 565 18.82 11.80 -10.39
C HIS A 565 18.01 12.81 -11.24
N GLY A 566 18.48 13.16 -12.45
CA GLY A 566 17.75 14.03 -13.38
C GLY A 566 17.69 15.51 -12.96
N LEU A 567 18.59 15.94 -12.07
CA LEU A 567 18.78 17.34 -11.69
C LEU A 567 19.72 18.03 -12.67
N GLU A 568 19.40 19.26 -13.03
CA GLU A 568 20.17 20.08 -13.96
C GLU A 568 21.21 20.91 -13.18
N VAL A 569 22.49 20.77 -13.50
CA VAL A 569 23.56 21.62 -12.99
C VAL A 569 23.89 22.69 -14.03
N PRO A 570 23.30 23.90 -13.97
CA PRO A 570 23.54 24.93 -14.96
C PRO A 570 24.96 25.49 -14.86
N GLN A 571 25.50 25.94 -16.00
CA GLN A 571 26.72 26.75 -15.98
C GLN A 571 26.46 28.04 -15.20
N LEU A 572 27.29 28.30 -14.19
CA LEU A 572 27.28 29.54 -13.43
C LEU A 572 28.12 30.57 -14.20
N SER A 573 27.49 31.67 -14.62
CA SER A 573 28.09 32.78 -15.38
C SER A 573 28.70 33.84 -14.50
#